data_AF-A0A7L4REM3-F1
#
_entry.id   AF-A0A7L4REM3-F1
#
_cell.length_a   1.000
_cell.length_b   1.000
_cell.length_c   1.000
_cell.angle_alpha   90.00
_cell.angle_beta   90.00
_cell.angle_gamma   90.00
#
_symmetry.space_group_name_H-M   'P 1'
#
loop_
_entity.id
_entity.type
_entity.pdbx_description
1 polymer ?
#
loop_
_entity_poly.entity_id
_entity_poly.type
_entity_poly.pdbx_seq_one_letter_code
_entity_poly.pdbx_strand_id
1 'polypeptide(L)'
;MRRCIPILIILLFLAAGCTYLPGEQTISLSDFKKELNSSKSIAIVMDTRNAPSRGAVMQCGINTAGRLGEIGVYDRLKNQTFVYEGGQCVSGATNSSISECESLISNSMAFYIRYNSSKNSTSFYKSKAVMEGDNNFLADCPISKII
;
A
#
# COMPACT_ATOMS: atom_id res chain seq x y z
N MET A 1 24.71 -29.80 55.74
CA MET A 1 23.45 -30.57 55.68
C MET A 1 22.37 -29.70 55.07
N ARG A 2 21.65 -30.20 54.02
CA ARG A 2 20.30 -29.80 53.52
C ARG A 2 20.08 -28.33 53.10
N ARG A 3 19.29 -27.95 52.11
CA ARG A 3 18.68 -28.46 50.86
C ARG A 3 18.02 -27.20 50.24
N CYS A 4 17.82 -27.20 48.93
CA CYS A 4 17.29 -26.13 48.07
C CYS A 4 16.01 -25.42 48.56
N ILE A 5 15.77 -24.19 48.05
CA ILE A 5 14.59 -23.76 47.25
C ILE A 5 14.95 -22.42 46.57
N PRO A 6 14.77 -22.25 45.24
CA PRO A 6 14.81 -20.95 44.55
C PRO A 6 13.38 -20.52 44.14
N ILE A 7 12.87 -19.40 44.68
CA ILE A 7 11.61 -18.74 44.30
C ILE A 7 11.84 -17.24 44.51
N LEU A 8 12.09 -16.45 43.46
CA LEU A 8 11.13 -15.67 42.64
C LEU A 8 10.99 -14.22 43.16
N ILE A 9 10.72 -13.31 42.21
CA ILE A 9 10.27 -11.89 42.32
C ILE A 9 11.42 -10.90 41.99
N ILE A 10 11.61 -10.50 40.72
CA ILE A 10 10.81 -9.64 39.81
C ILE A 10 11.00 -8.13 40.08
N LEU A 11 11.14 -7.38 38.97
CA LEU A 11 10.96 -5.93 38.75
C LEU A 11 12.15 -5.00 39.06
N LEU A 12 12.77 -4.45 38.00
CA LEU A 12 12.47 -3.11 37.50
C LEU A 12 13.27 -2.82 36.21
N PHE A 13 12.72 -3.19 35.04
CA PHE A 13 13.07 -2.54 33.77
C PHE A 13 11.96 -1.53 33.46
N LEU A 14 12.06 -0.36 34.08
CA LEU A 14 11.32 0.84 33.68
C LEU A 14 12.27 1.69 32.84
N ALA A 15 12.51 1.24 31.61
CA ALA A 15 13.04 2.09 30.56
C ALA A 15 11.90 2.32 29.57
N ALA A 16 11.28 3.49 29.71
CA ALA A 16 10.38 4.17 28.80
C ALA A 16 10.17 3.48 27.43
N GLY A 17 9.14 2.65 27.36
CA GLY A 17 8.57 2.23 26.10
C GLY A 17 7.88 3.41 25.43
N CYS A 18 8.64 4.22 24.69
CA CYS A 18 8.07 4.91 23.54
C CYS A 18 7.66 3.80 22.57
N THR A 19 6.41 3.35 22.64
CA THR A 19 5.78 2.56 21.59
C THR A 19 5.61 3.46 20.38
N TYR A 20 6.71 3.70 19.66
CA TYR A 20 6.67 4.11 18.28
C TYR A 20 6.02 2.93 17.56
N LEU A 21 4.74 3.03 17.20
CA LEU A 21 4.14 2.13 16.24
C LEU A 21 5.06 2.16 15.02
N PRO A 22 5.82 1.10 14.71
CA PRO A 22 6.66 1.15 13.54
C PRO A 22 5.71 1.22 12.36
N GLY A 23 5.76 2.36 11.64
CA GLY A 23 5.21 2.43 10.31
C GLY A 23 5.73 1.23 9.51
N GLU A 24 4.89 0.71 8.63
CA GLU A 24 5.23 -0.47 7.85
C GLU A 24 6.58 -0.29 7.15
N GLN A 25 7.49 -1.25 7.31
CA GLN A 25 8.84 -1.16 6.77
C GLN A 25 8.86 -1.52 5.29
N THR A 26 9.74 -0.87 4.54
CA THR A 26 9.97 -1.20 3.14
C THR A 26 10.61 -2.58 3.00
N ILE A 27 10.17 -3.36 2.02
CA ILE A 27 10.70 -4.69 1.71
C ILE A 27 11.28 -4.74 0.29
N SER A 28 12.01 -5.80 -0.02
CA SER A 28 12.52 -6.03 -1.37
C SER A 28 11.39 -6.31 -2.37
N LEU A 29 11.61 -6.05 -3.66
CA LEU A 29 10.66 -6.43 -4.71
C LEU A 29 10.39 -7.95 -4.71
N SER A 30 11.41 -8.78 -4.45
CA SER A 30 11.24 -10.23 -4.38
C SER A 30 10.27 -10.64 -3.29
N ASP A 31 10.39 -10.02 -2.11
CA ASP A 31 9.48 -10.30 -0.99
C ASP A 31 8.09 -9.75 -1.25
N PHE A 32 7.99 -8.56 -1.84
CA PHE A 32 6.71 -8.01 -2.29
C PHE A 32 5.97 -8.93 -3.26
N LYS A 33 6.67 -9.54 -4.22
CA LYS A 33 6.07 -10.52 -5.15
C LYS A 33 5.52 -11.75 -4.42
N LYS A 34 6.16 -12.21 -3.34
CA LYS A 34 5.63 -13.29 -2.50
C LYS A 34 4.35 -12.87 -1.80
N GLU A 35 4.34 -11.68 -1.19
CA GLU A 35 3.15 -11.14 -0.53
C GLU A 35 2.00 -10.97 -1.53
N LEU A 36 2.27 -10.39 -2.72
CA LEU A 36 1.30 -10.24 -3.80
C LEU A 36 0.70 -11.58 -4.24
N ASN A 37 1.53 -12.60 -4.45
CA ASN A 37 1.08 -13.93 -4.85
C ASN A 37 0.21 -14.60 -3.76
N SER A 38 0.53 -14.37 -2.49
CA SER A 38 -0.23 -14.90 -1.35
C SER A 38 -1.53 -14.13 -1.06
N SER A 39 -1.64 -12.89 -1.54
CA SER A 39 -2.78 -12.03 -1.27
C SER A 39 -4.06 -12.56 -1.90
N LYS A 40 -5.15 -12.54 -1.12
CA LYS A 40 -6.49 -12.95 -1.57
C LYS A 40 -7.27 -11.83 -2.25
N SER A 41 -6.90 -10.58 -2.00
CA SER A 41 -7.57 -9.40 -2.55
C SER A 41 -6.56 -8.30 -2.88
N ILE A 42 -6.80 -7.59 -3.96
CA ILE A 42 -5.93 -6.52 -4.44
C ILE A 42 -6.79 -5.27 -4.59
N ALA A 43 -6.23 -4.11 -4.23
CA ALA A 43 -6.82 -2.81 -4.45
C ALA A 43 -5.88 -1.93 -5.29
N ILE A 44 -6.42 -1.07 -6.14
CA ILE A 44 -5.69 0.02 -6.80
C ILE A 44 -6.25 1.33 -6.28
N VAL A 45 -5.36 2.20 -5.80
CA VAL A 45 -5.71 3.50 -5.26
C VAL A 45 -5.00 4.58 -6.07
N MET A 46 -5.80 5.38 -6.77
CA MET A 46 -5.34 6.50 -7.60
C MET A 46 -5.60 7.81 -6.85
N ASP A 47 -4.58 8.38 -6.24
CA ASP A 47 -4.68 9.66 -5.52
C ASP A 47 -4.41 10.84 -6.46
N THR A 48 -5.47 11.54 -6.84
CA THR A 48 -5.42 12.66 -7.79
C THR A 48 -5.38 14.03 -7.11
N ARG A 49 -5.47 14.10 -5.77
CA ARG A 49 -5.71 15.34 -5.01
C ARG A 49 -4.65 16.42 -5.20
N ASN A 50 -3.41 16.02 -5.46
CA ASN A 50 -2.28 16.92 -5.64
C ASN A 50 -1.73 16.92 -7.07
N ALA A 51 -2.37 16.19 -7.99
CA ALA A 51 -1.88 16.05 -9.35
C ALA A 51 -2.28 17.28 -10.19
N PRO A 52 -1.35 17.95 -10.88
CA PRO A 52 -1.68 19.03 -11.80
C PRO A 52 -2.50 18.53 -13.00
N SER A 53 -2.37 17.23 -13.33
CA SER A 53 -3.24 16.53 -14.25
C SER A 53 -3.60 15.17 -13.69
N ARG A 54 -4.91 14.88 -13.61
CA ARG A 54 -5.44 13.58 -13.16
C ARG A 54 -5.03 12.44 -14.09
N GLY A 55 -4.81 12.75 -15.37
CA GLY A 55 -4.61 11.76 -16.43
C GLY A 55 -3.43 10.83 -16.19
N ALA A 56 -2.28 11.34 -15.73
CA ALA A 56 -1.08 10.51 -15.52
C ALA A 56 -1.28 9.49 -14.38
N VAL A 57 -1.88 9.92 -13.27
CA VAL A 57 -2.22 9.03 -12.14
C VAL A 57 -3.22 7.96 -12.59
N MET A 58 -4.28 8.38 -13.29
CA MET A 58 -5.34 7.47 -13.74
C MET A 58 -4.83 6.46 -14.77
N GLN A 59 -4.05 6.91 -15.75
CA GLN A 59 -3.46 6.05 -16.77
C GLN A 59 -2.54 5.01 -16.14
N CYS A 60 -1.73 5.39 -15.15
CA CYS A 60 -0.91 4.41 -14.46
C CYS A 60 -1.76 3.42 -13.65
N GLY A 61 -2.88 3.84 -13.06
CA GLY A 61 -3.82 2.93 -12.42
C GLY A 61 -4.39 1.89 -13.38
N ILE A 62 -4.80 2.31 -14.57
CA ILE A 62 -5.28 1.42 -15.63
C ILE A 62 -4.18 0.46 -16.08
N ASN A 63 -2.96 0.96 -16.32
CA ASN A 63 -1.83 0.13 -16.72
C ASN A 63 -1.47 -0.89 -15.62
N THR A 64 -1.52 -0.48 -14.35
CA THR A 64 -1.33 -1.37 -13.19
C THR A 64 -2.35 -2.50 -13.21
N ALA A 65 -3.64 -2.18 -13.40
CA ALA A 65 -4.70 -3.18 -13.50
C ALA A 65 -4.43 -4.17 -14.65
N GLY A 66 -4.02 -3.67 -15.83
CA GLY A 66 -3.65 -4.51 -16.97
C GLY A 66 -2.52 -5.49 -16.65
N ARG A 67 -1.44 -5.03 -16.01
CA ARG A 67 -0.30 -5.89 -15.61
C ARG A 67 -0.68 -6.94 -14.59
N LEU A 68 -1.56 -6.61 -13.64
CA LEU A 68 -2.12 -7.59 -12.71
C LEU A 68 -2.94 -8.68 -13.44
N GLY A 69 -3.53 -8.34 -14.59
CA GLY A 69 -4.13 -9.31 -15.52
C GLY A 69 -3.12 -10.27 -16.14
N GLU A 70 -2.01 -9.74 -16.63
CA GLU A 70 -0.96 -10.55 -17.28
C GLU A 70 -0.34 -11.58 -16.34
N ILE A 71 -0.23 -11.28 -15.04
CA ILE A 71 0.28 -12.22 -14.02
C ILE A 71 -0.82 -13.06 -13.35
N GLY A 72 -2.06 -13.02 -13.86
CA GLY A 72 -3.15 -13.89 -13.40
C GLY A 72 -3.72 -13.56 -12.02
N VAL A 73 -3.57 -12.32 -11.54
CA VAL A 73 -4.13 -11.89 -10.24
C VAL A 73 -5.27 -10.87 -10.36
N TYR A 74 -5.70 -10.53 -11.57
CA TYR A 74 -6.76 -9.55 -11.83
C TYR A 74 -8.11 -9.92 -11.21
N ASP A 75 -8.47 -11.20 -11.15
CA ASP A 75 -9.71 -11.66 -10.51
C ASP A 75 -9.78 -11.34 -9.01
N ARG A 76 -8.65 -10.97 -8.40
CA ARG A 76 -8.54 -10.55 -6.99
C ARG A 76 -8.83 -9.06 -6.81
N LEU A 77 -8.93 -8.29 -7.90
CA LEU A 77 -9.23 -6.86 -7.89
C LEU A 77 -10.71 -6.60 -7.59
N LYS A 78 -11.67 -7.46 -8.01
CA LYS A 78 -13.13 -7.40 -7.72
C LYS A 78 -13.70 -6.01 -7.37
N ASN A 79 -13.62 -5.04 -8.28
CA ASN A 79 -14.11 -3.65 -8.12
C ASN A 79 -13.40 -2.79 -7.05
N GLN A 80 -12.24 -3.22 -6.55
CA GLN A 80 -11.41 -2.48 -5.60
C GLN A 80 -10.48 -1.48 -6.31
N THR A 81 -11.08 -0.67 -7.17
CA THR A 81 -10.42 0.49 -7.76
C THR A 81 -10.98 1.73 -7.10
N PHE A 82 -10.10 2.51 -6.49
CA PHE A 82 -10.43 3.68 -5.70
C PHE A 82 -9.73 4.90 -6.29
N VAL A 83 -10.44 6.02 -6.38
CA VAL A 83 -9.86 7.31 -6.77
C VAL A 83 -10.05 8.28 -5.62
N TYR A 84 -8.97 8.82 -5.08
CA TYR A 84 -9.05 9.93 -4.13
C TYR A 84 -9.05 11.25 -4.90
N GLU A 85 -10.06 12.08 -4.65
CA GLU A 85 -10.28 13.37 -5.29
C GLU A 85 -10.85 14.37 -4.27
N GLY A 86 -10.20 15.53 -4.12
CA GLY A 86 -10.52 16.47 -3.04
C GLY A 86 -10.55 15.81 -1.66
N GLY A 87 -11.68 15.91 -0.96
CA GLY A 87 -11.93 15.24 0.33
C GLY A 87 -12.64 13.89 0.23
N GLN A 88 -12.80 13.35 -0.98
CA GLN A 88 -13.66 12.21 -1.26
C GLN A 88 -12.89 11.04 -1.88
N CYS A 89 -13.53 9.88 -1.84
CA CYS A 89 -13.12 8.69 -2.55
C CYS A 89 -14.24 8.23 -3.49
N VAL A 90 -13.87 7.89 -4.72
CA VAL A 90 -14.75 7.32 -5.75
C VAL A 90 -14.41 5.85 -5.93
N SER A 91 -15.42 4.98 -5.85
CA SER A 91 -15.30 3.55 -6.14
C SER A 91 -16.52 3.09 -6.94
N GLY A 92 -16.29 2.67 -8.19
CA GLY A 92 -17.38 2.39 -9.13
C GLY A 92 -18.27 3.63 -9.35
N ALA A 93 -19.57 3.50 -9.06
CA ALA A 93 -20.54 4.59 -9.15
C ALA A 93 -20.81 5.29 -7.80
N THR A 94 -20.05 4.95 -6.76
CA THR A 94 -20.26 5.43 -5.39
C THR A 94 -19.20 6.45 -5.00
N ASN A 95 -19.64 7.53 -4.34
CA ASN A 95 -18.78 8.50 -3.68
C ASN A 95 -18.91 8.32 -2.17
N SER A 96 -17.78 8.23 -1.48
CA SER A 96 -17.70 8.08 -0.02
C SER A 96 -16.58 8.95 0.55
N SER A 97 -16.43 8.95 1.87
CA SER A 97 -15.25 9.53 2.51
C SER A 97 -14.00 8.70 2.22
N ILE A 98 -12.83 9.34 2.33
CA ILE A 98 -11.54 8.63 2.20
C ILE A 98 -11.39 7.57 3.29
N SER A 99 -11.79 7.85 4.53
CA SER A 99 -11.70 6.89 5.63
C SER A 99 -12.55 5.64 5.40
N GLU A 100 -13.73 5.79 4.79
CA GLU A 100 -14.56 4.63 4.42
C GLU A 100 -13.85 3.76 3.38
N CYS A 101 -13.23 4.36 2.36
CA CYS A 101 -12.43 3.60 1.39
C CYS A 101 -11.20 2.94 2.03
N GLU A 102 -10.48 3.64 2.91
CA GLU A 102 -9.31 3.06 3.60
C GLU A 102 -9.68 1.82 4.41
N SER A 103 -10.88 1.79 5.01
CA SER A 103 -11.39 0.61 5.71
C SER A 103 -11.66 -0.59 4.79
N LEU A 104 -12.02 -0.34 3.52
CA LEU A 104 -12.18 -1.38 2.51
C LEU A 104 -10.83 -1.88 1.98
N ILE A 105 -9.86 -0.98 1.88
CA ILE A 105 -8.51 -1.26 1.38
C ILE A 105 -7.66 -2.00 2.41
N SER A 106 -7.89 -1.82 3.71
CA SER A 106 -7.02 -2.31 4.79
C SER A 106 -6.82 -3.83 4.80
N ASN A 107 -7.71 -4.59 4.16
CA ASN A 107 -7.66 -6.05 4.06
C ASN A 107 -7.12 -6.56 2.71
N SER A 108 -6.60 -5.66 1.88
CA SER A 108 -6.13 -5.94 0.52
C SER A 108 -4.68 -5.55 0.34
N MET A 109 -4.01 -6.23 -0.59
CA MET A 109 -2.73 -5.77 -1.12
C MET A 109 -3.00 -4.54 -2.00
N ALA A 110 -2.50 -3.38 -1.62
CA ALA A 110 -2.86 -2.12 -2.27
C ALA A 110 -1.75 -1.57 -3.19
N PHE A 111 -2.11 -1.08 -4.36
CA PHE A 111 -1.24 -0.32 -5.24
C PHE A 111 -1.63 1.15 -5.19
N TYR A 112 -0.89 1.95 -4.44
CA TYR A 112 -1.07 3.39 -4.36
C TYR A 112 -0.30 4.08 -5.47
N ILE A 113 -0.99 4.96 -6.21
CA ILE A 113 -0.43 5.76 -7.29
C ILE A 113 -0.77 7.20 -6.98
N ARG A 114 0.24 8.05 -6.82
CA ARG A 114 0.04 9.44 -6.41
C ARG A 114 1.06 10.37 -7.02
N TYR A 115 0.63 11.59 -7.28
CA TYR A 115 1.54 12.63 -7.74
C TYR A 115 2.47 13.11 -6.62
N ASN A 116 3.76 13.20 -6.91
CA ASN A 116 4.77 13.83 -6.07
C ASN A 116 5.89 14.42 -6.95
N SER A 117 5.87 15.74 -7.16
CA SER A 117 6.86 16.44 -7.99
C SER A 117 8.30 16.37 -7.45
N SER A 118 8.47 16.00 -6.18
CA SER A 118 9.77 15.98 -5.51
C SER A 118 10.36 14.59 -5.36
N LYS A 119 9.67 13.55 -5.80
CA LYS A 119 10.11 12.17 -5.60
C LYS A 119 9.54 11.24 -6.66
N ASN A 120 10.42 10.67 -7.48
CA ASN A 120 10.11 9.65 -8.48
C ASN A 120 10.59 8.28 -7.95
N SER A 121 9.68 7.48 -7.41
CA SER A 121 10.03 6.20 -6.80
C SER A 121 8.88 5.19 -6.79
N THR A 122 9.24 3.92 -6.71
CA THR A 122 8.33 2.84 -6.30
C THR A 122 8.87 2.21 -5.02
N SER A 123 8.07 2.20 -3.96
CA SER A 123 8.42 1.58 -2.68
C SER A 123 7.48 0.42 -2.40
N PHE A 124 8.02 -0.68 -1.90
CA PHE A 124 7.26 -1.89 -1.57
C PHE A 124 7.21 -2.10 -0.07
N TYR A 125 6.05 -2.55 0.39
CA TYR A 125 5.76 -2.89 1.78
C TYR A 125 5.00 -4.21 1.79
N LYS A 126 4.76 -4.81 2.96
CA LYS A 126 4.07 -6.10 3.05
C LYS A 126 2.62 -6.06 2.55
N SER A 127 1.92 -4.95 2.72
CA SER A 127 0.51 -4.81 2.34
C SER A 127 0.28 -3.81 1.20
N LYS A 128 1.33 -3.17 0.68
CA LYS A 128 1.18 -2.18 -0.39
C LYS A 128 2.43 -1.94 -1.23
N ALA A 129 2.22 -1.54 -2.47
CA ALA A 129 3.18 -0.81 -3.27
C ALA A 129 2.77 0.67 -3.36
N VAL A 130 3.74 1.57 -3.32
CA VAL A 130 3.53 3.01 -3.47
C VAL A 130 4.36 3.48 -4.66
N MET A 131 3.68 3.94 -5.70
CA MET A 131 4.24 4.65 -6.84
C MET A 131 3.96 6.14 -6.65
N GLU A 132 5.03 6.91 -6.52
CA GLU A 132 4.95 8.35 -6.39
C GLU A 132 5.93 9.02 -7.34
N GLY A 133 5.47 10.06 -8.04
CA GLY A 133 6.27 10.79 -9.00
C GLY A 133 5.55 11.89 -9.73
N ASP A 134 6.30 12.59 -10.58
CA ASP A 134 5.78 13.59 -11.50
C ASP A 134 4.97 12.95 -12.64
N ASN A 135 4.45 13.79 -13.55
CA ASN A 135 3.63 13.32 -14.67
C ASN A 135 4.41 12.41 -15.63
N ASN A 136 5.71 12.63 -15.83
CA ASN A 136 6.52 11.83 -16.75
C ASN A 136 6.76 10.44 -16.15
N PHE A 137 7.14 10.38 -14.88
CA PHE A 137 7.32 9.13 -14.16
C PHE A 137 6.04 8.30 -14.10
N LEU A 138 4.90 8.94 -13.84
CA LEU A 138 3.61 8.26 -13.79
C LEU A 138 3.08 7.87 -15.18
N ALA A 139 3.35 8.66 -16.22
CA ALA A 139 3.02 8.28 -17.60
C ALA A 139 3.78 7.02 -18.04
N ASP A 140 5.05 6.90 -17.65
CA ASP A 140 5.87 5.69 -17.82
C ASP A 140 5.36 4.47 -17.03
N CYS A 141 4.51 4.73 -16.03
CA CYS A 141 3.94 3.78 -15.08
C CYS A 141 4.92 2.68 -14.63
N PRO A 142 5.74 2.94 -13.61
CA PRO A 142 6.92 2.14 -13.27
C PRO A 142 6.62 0.67 -12.99
N ILE A 143 5.40 0.35 -12.54
CA ILE A 143 4.98 -1.04 -12.29
C ILE A 143 5.09 -1.92 -13.53
N SER A 144 4.97 -1.34 -14.73
CA SER A 144 5.09 -2.04 -16.02
C SER A 144 6.48 -2.62 -16.27
N LYS A 145 7.50 -2.17 -15.54
CA LYS A 145 8.89 -2.65 -15.62
C LYS A 145 9.22 -3.62 -14.49
N ILE A 146 8.28 -3.87 -13.57
CA ILE A 146 8.52 -4.49 -12.27
C ILE A 146 7.77 -5.82 -12.15
N ILE A 147 6.52 -5.86 -12.62
CA ILE A 147 5.64 -7.02 -12.59
C ILE A 147 5.67 -7.72 -13.94
#